data_AF-A0A8B2NKV0-F1
#
_entry.id   AF-A0A8B2NKV0-F1
#
_cell.length_a   1.000
_cell.length_b   1.000
_cell.length_c   1.000
_cell.angle_alpha   90.00
_cell.angle_beta   90.00
_cell.angle_gamma   90.00
#
_symmetry.space_group_name_H-M   'P 1'
#
loop_
_entity.id
_entity.type
_entity.pdbx_description
1 polymer ?
#
loop_
_entity_poly.entity_id
_entity_poly.type
_entity_poly.pdbx_seq_one_letter_code
_entity_poly.pdbx_strand_id
1 'polypeptide(L)'
;MTIRVDAAELPEGFRERPLPPGGNEANGAPTLASARPYEGEQQELHLVLAGPGWMARWGMDRPLANGETIEVLGFLGSADAEEMRPVMFWLEDGQGVWQQLTALPARPEPAPSN
;
A
#
# COMPACT_ATOMS: atom_id res chain seq x y z
N MET A 1 6.77 -10.63 3.98
CA MET A 1 7.51 -10.68 2.70
C MET A 1 8.44 -9.49 2.67
N THR A 2 9.64 -9.62 2.12
CA THR A 2 10.57 -8.48 2.00
C THR A 2 10.49 -7.90 0.60
N ILE A 3 10.49 -6.57 0.50
CA ILE A 3 10.64 -5.83 -0.75
C ILE A 3 11.89 -4.96 -0.68
N ARG A 4 12.46 -4.65 -1.84
CA ARG A 4 13.46 -3.60 -2.00
C ARG A 4 12.78 -2.31 -2.43
N VAL A 5 13.21 -1.18 -1.88
CA VAL A 5 12.73 0.15 -2.29
C VAL A 5 13.57 0.62 -3.48
N ASP A 6 13.02 0.49 -4.68
CA ASP A 6 13.68 0.93 -5.93
C ASP A 6 13.39 2.40 -6.27
N ALA A 7 12.17 2.86 -5.99
CA ALA A 7 11.75 4.24 -6.15
C ALA A 7 10.78 4.62 -5.01
N ALA A 8 11.01 5.78 -4.41
CA ALA A 8 10.20 6.30 -3.31
C ALA A 8 9.34 7.50 -3.73
N GLU A 9 9.54 8.04 -4.93
CA GLU A 9 8.74 9.15 -5.45
C GLU A 9 7.29 8.72 -5.66
N LEU A 10 6.37 9.64 -5.33
CA LEU A 10 4.96 9.41 -5.57
C LEU A 10 4.65 9.70 -7.05
N PRO A 11 4.12 8.72 -7.81
CA PRO A 11 3.75 8.95 -9.21
C PRO A 11 2.75 10.10 -9.35
N GLU A 12 2.80 10.79 -10.49
CA GLU A 12 1.79 11.79 -10.83
C GLU A 12 0.40 11.16 -10.87
N GLY A 13 -0.60 11.86 -10.32
CA GLY A 13 -1.98 11.36 -10.30
C GLY A 13 -2.24 10.23 -9.30
N PHE A 14 -1.26 9.84 -8.47
CA PHE A 14 -1.41 8.70 -7.57
C PHE A 14 -2.54 8.87 -6.55
N ARG A 15 -2.74 10.10 -6.04
CA ARG A 15 -3.77 10.40 -5.03
C ARG A 15 -5.18 10.36 -5.61
N GLU A 16 -5.29 10.53 -6.92
CA GLU A 16 -6.52 10.55 -7.70
C GLU A 16 -6.88 9.18 -8.29
N ARG A 17 -6.04 8.15 -8.06
CA ARG A 17 -6.29 6.80 -8.57
C ARG A 17 -7.62 6.26 -8.06
N PRO A 18 -8.33 5.45 -8.87
CA PRO A 18 -9.51 4.75 -8.40
C PRO A 18 -9.12 3.77 -7.29
N LEU A 19 -10.05 3.56 -6.36
CA LEU A 19 -9.85 2.55 -5.33
C LEU A 19 -9.77 1.15 -5.96
N PRO A 20 -8.89 0.27 -5.42
CA PRO A 20 -8.90 -1.14 -5.78
C PRO A 20 -10.28 -1.78 -5.58
N PRO A 21 -10.57 -2.92 -6.26
CA PRO A 21 -11.74 -3.72 -5.97
C PRO A 21 -11.89 -4.01 -4.48
N GLY A 22 -13.07 -3.73 -3.91
CA GLY A 22 -13.33 -3.89 -2.48
C GLY A 22 -12.84 -2.78 -1.57
N GLY A 23 -12.15 -1.77 -2.13
CA GLY A 23 -11.75 -0.58 -1.41
C GLY A 23 -12.95 0.13 -0.80
N ASN A 24 -12.88 0.36 0.51
CA ASN A 24 -13.92 1.10 1.23
C ASN A 24 -13.68 2.60 1.04
N GLU A 25 -14.65 3.35 0.51
CA GLU A 25 -14.48 4.81 0.30
C GLU A 25 -14.14 5.59 1.57
N ALA A 26 -14.73 5.22 2.72
CA ALA A 26 -14.53 5.94 3.98
C ALA A 26 -13.10 5.82 4.53
N ASN A 27 -12.37 4.76 4.16
CA ASN A 27 -10.99 4.52 4.59
C ASN A 27 -9.97 4.68 3.46
N GLY A 28 -10.30 4.14 2.28
CA GLY A 28 -9.44 4.10 1.11
C GLY A 28 -9.18 5.49 0.53
N ALA A 29 -10.24 6.30 0.34
CA ALA A 29 -10.06 7.63 -0.25
C ALA A 29 -9.21 8.55 0.65
N PRO A 30 -9.43 8.61 1.98
CA PRO A 30 -8.50 9.30 2.87
C PRO A 30 -7.08 8.75 2.84
N THR A 31 -6.91 7.43 2.70
CA THR A 31 -5.58 6.81 2.63
C THR A 31 -4.84 7.24 1.35
N LEU A 32 -5.51 7.22 0.20
CA LEU A 32 -4.96 7.75 -1.07
C LEU A 32 -4.61 9.23 -0.96
N ALA A 33 -5.51 10.05 -0.43
CA ALA A 33 -5.28 11.48 -0.24
C ALA A 33 -4.09 11.76 0.71
N SER A 34 -3.82 10.86 1.64
CA SER A 34 -2.66 10.95 2.56
C SER A 34 -1.35 10.45 1.97
N ALA A 35 -1.33 9.91 0.75
CA ALA A 35 -0.15 9.31 0.17
C ALA A 35 1.01 10.33 0.07
N ARG A 36 2.18 9.90 0.55
CA ARG A 36 3.44 10.65 0.54
C ARG A 36 4.55 9.74 0.04
N PRO A 37 5.60 10.31 -0.55
CA PRO A 37 6.84 9.58 -0.82
C PRO A 37 7.35 8.88 0.45
N TYR A 38 7.99 7.73 0.27
CA TYR A 38 8.69 7.10 1.38
C TYR A 38 9.96 7.88 1.71
N GLU A 39 10.02 8.45 2.92
CA GLU A 39 11.16 9.27 3.39
C GLU A 39 12.06 8.52 4.40
N GLY A 40 11.84 7.22 4.59
CA GLY A 40 12.65 6.41 5.51
C GLY A 40 14.01 6.03 4.93
N GLU A 41 14.94 5.64 5.81
CA GLU A 41 16.32 5.30 5.43
C GLU A 41 16.49 3.85 4.96
N GLN A 42 15.45 3.01 5.11
CA GLN A 42 15.56 1.57 4.81
C GLN A 42 15.42 1.31 3.31
N GLN A 43 16.37 0.55 2.77
CA GLN A 43 16.33 0.09 1.38
C GLN A 43 15.53 -1.19 1.22
N GLU A 44 15.21 -1.86 2.32
CA GLU A 44 14.40 -3.07 2.37
C GLU A 44 13.29 -2.91 3.40
N LEU A 45 12.08 -3.35 3.06
CA LEU A 45 10.91 -3.29 3.93
C LEU A 45 10.22 -4.65 4.03
N HIS A 46 9.81 -5.00 5.25
CA HIS A 46 9.01 -6.16 5.57
C HIS A 46 7.52 -5.84 5.46
N LEU A 47 6.91 -6.26 4.35
CA LEU A 47 5.47 -6.17 4.13
C LEU A 47 4.72 -7.24 4.93
N VAL A 48 3.79 -6.76 5.75
CA VAL A 48 2.78 -7.59 6.43
C VAL A 48 1.56 -7.75 5.51
N LEU A 49 1.54 -8.83 4.73
CA LEU A 49 0.43 -9.10 3.82
C LEU A 49 -0.75 -9.80 4.50
N ALA A 50 -1.94 -9.61 3.94
CA ALA A 50 -3.11 -10.38 4.33
C ALA A 50 -2.98 -11.84 3.90
N GLY A 51 -3.78 -12.71 4.52
CA GLY A 51 -3.86 -14.10 4.10
C GLY A 51 -4.35 -14.22 2.64
N PRO A 52 -3.92 -15.26 1.90
CA PRO A 52 -4.20 -15.40 0.47
C PRO A 52 -5.69 -15.40 0.13
N GLY A 53 -6.55 -15.95 1.00
CA GLY A 53 -8.01 -15.92 0.79
C GLY A 53 -8.62 -14.52 0.84
N TRP A 54 -8.01 -13.57 1.58
CA TRP A 54 -8.45 -12.18 1.62
C TRP A 54 -8.06 -11.45 0.33
N MET A 55 -6.84 -11.63 -0.15
CA MET A 55 -6.34 -10.98 -1.36
C MET A 55 -7.00 -11.54 -2.62
N ALA A 56 -7.28 -12.84 -2.66
CA ALA A 56 -8.02 -13.48 -3.76
C ALA A 56 -9.42 -12.90 -3.96
N ARG A 57 -10.08 -12.49 -2.87
CA ARG A 57 -11.38 -11.81 -2.93
C ARG A 57 -11.33 -10.52 -3.75
N TRP A 58 -10.16 -9.89 -3.83
CA TRP A 58 -9.93 -8.61 -4.50
C TRP A 58 -9.10 -8.76 -5.78
N GLY A 59 -9.10 -9.96 -6.36
CA GLY A 59 -8.52 -10.23 -7.69
C GLY A 59 -7.11 -10.81 -7.66
N MET A 60 -6.50 -10.98 -6.48
CA MET A 60 -5.17 -11.57 -6.36
C MET A 60 -5.27 -13.07 -6.05
N ASP A 61 -5.50 -13.86 -7.09
CA ASP A 61 -5.67 -15.31 -7.03
C ASP A 61 -4.35 -16.11 -6.93
N ARG A 62 -3.22 -15.41 -6.97
CA ARG A 62 -1.87 -15.97 -6.84
C ARG A 62 -1.02 -15.21 -5.82
N PRO A 63 0.02 -15.84 -5.24
CA PRO A 63 1.04 -15.11 -4.49
C PRO A 63 1.84 -14.17 -5.41
N LEU A 64 2.48 -13.16 -4.80
CA LEU A 64 3.51 -12.36 -5.48
C LEU A 64 4.70 -13.25 -5.85
N ALA A 65 5.27 -12.99 -7.02
CA ALA A 65 6.48 -13.65 -7.46
C ALA A 65 7.73 -12.88 -7.00
N ASN A 66 8.84 -13.59 -6.83
CA ASN A 66 10.12 -12.94 -6.59
C ASN A 66 10.54 -12.13 -7.83
N GLY A 67 10.96 -10.89 -7.62
CA GLY A 67 11.33 -9.97 -8.70
C GLY A 67 10.14 -9.23 -9.34
N GLU A 68 8.93 -9.43 -8.84
CA GLU A 68 7.76 -8.65 -9.25
C GLU A 68 7.81 -7.24 -8.65
N THR A 69 7.56 -6.23 -9.47
CA THR A 69 7.47 -4.83 -9.03
C THR A 69 6.04 -4.52 -8.60
N ILE A 70 5.92 -3.87 -7.44
CA ILE A 70 4.64 -3.40 -6.90
C ILE A 70 4.77 -1.99 -6.36
N GLU A 71 3.68 -1.23 -6.41
CA GLU A 71 3.55 0.05 -5.71
C GLU A 71 2.77 -0.15 -4.43
N VAL A 72 3.28 0.29 -3.28
CA VAL A 72 2.67 0.01 -1.96
C VAL A 72 2.27 1.30 -1.27
N LEU A 73 1.03 1.35 -0.78
CA LEU A 73 0.54 2.42 0.08
C LEU A 73 0.13 1.86 1.44
N GLY A 74 0.71 2.40 2.50
CA GLY A 74 0.50 1.91 3.86
C GLY A 74 1.24 2.73 4.88
N PHE A 75 1.44 2.14 6.07
CA PHE A 75 2.09 2.79 7.19
C PHE A 75 3.28 1.97 7.67
N LEU A 76 4.34 2.66 8.08
CA LEU A 76 5.48 2.03 8.73
C LEU A 76 5.09 1.56 10.14
N GLY A 77 5.72 0.48 10.58
CA GLY A 77 5.58 -0.05 11.93
C GLY A 77 6.09 0.97 12.96
N SER A 78 5.35 1.15 14.04
CA SER A 78 5.76 2.05 15.13
C SER A 78 6.91 1.49 15.97
N ALA A 79 7.09 0.16 15.97
CA ALA A 79 8.09 -0.56 16.76
C ALA A 79 9.29 -1.05 15.93
N ASP A 80 9.11 -1.13 14.62
CA ASP A 80 10.11 -1.63 13.67
C ASP A 80 10.03 -0.78 12.39
N ALA A 81 11.11 -0.06 12.10
CA ALA A 81 11.21 0.84 10.96
C ALA A 81 11.30 0.10 9.61
N GLU A 82 11.64 -1.19 9.64
CA GLU A 82 11.64 -2.06 8.46
C GLU A 82 10.25 -2.63 8.22
N GLU A 83 9.37 -2.68 9.23
CA GLU A 83 8.00 -3.16 9.05
C GLU A 83 7.16 -2.13 8.30
N MET A 84 6.43 -2.58 7.28
CA MET A 84 5.46 -1.79 6.53
C MET A 84 4.16 -2.57 6.45
N ARG A 85 3.06 -1.89 6.75
CA ARG A 85 1.69 -2.44 6.76
C ARG A 85 0.90 -1.84 5.60
N PRO A 86 0.78 -2.57 4.46
CA PRO A 86 0.01 -2.11 3.33
C PRO A 86 -1.47 -1.97 3.69
N VAL A 87 -2.06 -0.86 3.28
CA VAL A 87 -3.52 -0.74 3.15
C VAL A 87 -3.95 -1.19 1.76
N MET A 88 -3.15 -0.84 0.76
CA MET A 88 -3.35 -1.23 -0.64
C MET A 88 -2.02 -1.27 -1.37
N PHE A 89 -1.97 -2.03 -2.45
CA PHE A 89 -0.84 -2.05 -3.37
C PHE A 89 -1.32 -2.31 -4.79
N TRP A 90 -0.49 -1.98 -5.77
CA TRP A 90 -0.75 -2.19 -7.19
C TRP A 90 0.35 -3.05 -7.78
N LEU A 91 -0.05 -3.98 -8.65
CA LEU A 91 0.86 -4.74 -9.49
C LEU A 91 1.32 -3.88 -10.68
N GLU A 92 2.37 -4.33 -11.37
CA GLU A 92 2.93 -3.64 -12.55
C GLU A 92 1.90 -3.41 -13.67
N ASP A 93 0.91 -4.29 -13.81
CA ASP A 93 -0.19 -4.16 -14.78
C ASP A 93 -1.29 -3.17 -14.35
N GLY A 94 -1.12 -2.51 -13.20
CA GLY A 94 -2.07 -1.56 -12.62
C GLY A 94 -3.19 -2.21 -11.81
N GLN A 95 -3.20 -3.53 -11.64
CA GLN A 95 -4.18 -4.20 -10.78
C GLN A 95 -3.96 -3.78 -9.32
N GLY A 96 -4.90 -3.01 -8.78
CA GLY A 96 -4.94 -2.67 -7.36
C GLY A 96 -5.48 -3.81 -6.51
N VAL A 97 -4.91 -3.99 -5.32
CA VAL A 97 -5.35 -4.96 -4.31
C VAL A 97 -5.66 -4.23 -3.02
N TRP A 98 -6.90 -4.36 -2.53
CA TRP A 98 -7.29 -3.86 -1.23
C TRP A 98 -6.87 -4.83 -0.13
N GLN A 99 -6.05 -4.37 0.81
CA GLN A 99 -5.43 -5.23 1.82
C GLN A 99 -5.49 -4.65 3.23
N GLN A 100 -6.50 -3.83 3.53
CA GLN A 100 -6.68 -3.33 4.89
C GLN A 100 -7.02 -4.49 5.84
N LEU A 101 -6.05 -4.87 6.68
CA LEU A 101 -6.22 -5.92 7.70
C LEU A 101 -6.90 -5.41 8.98
N THR A 102 -6.71 -4.13 9.30
CA THR A 102 -7.20 -3.50 10.53
C THR A 102 -7.75 -2.13 10.24
N ALA A 103 -8.81 -1.74 10.95
CA ALA A 103 -9.30 -0.36 10.93
C ALA A 103 -8.17 0.60 11.33
N LEU A 104 -8.11 1.75 10.67
CA LEU A 104 -7.16 2.79 11.06
C LEU A 104 -7.64 3.39 12.40
N PRO A 105 -6.75 3.54 13.40
CA PRO A 105 -7.13 4.07 14.71
C PRO A 105 -7.60 5.52 14.62
N ALA A 106 -7.16 6.25 13.60
CA ALA A 106 -7.63 7.57 13.23
C ALA A 106 -7.64 7.70 11.70
N ARG A 107 -8.42 8.67 11.19
CA ARG A 107 -8.37 9.02 9.76
C ARG A 107 -6.98 9.56 9.42
N PRO A 108 -6.34 9.10 8.33
CA PRO A 108 -5.08 9.67 7.86
C PRO A 108 -5.20 11.16 7.57
N GLU A 109 -4.17 11.91 7.95
CA GLU A 109 -4.08 13.32 7.57
C GLU A 109 -3.78 13.41 6.06
N PRO A 110 -4.54 14.22 5.30
CA PRO A 110 -4.25 14.44 3.89
C PRO A 110 -2.82 14.93 3.68
N ALA A 111 -2.21 14.55 2.56
CA ALA A 111 -0.95 15.14 2.16
C ALA A 111 -1.17 16.64 1.85
N PRO A 112 -0.20 17.52 2.16
CA PRO A 112 -0.30 18.92 1.79
C PRO A 112 -0.46 19.05 0.27
N SER A 113 -1.41 19.89 -0.15
CA SER A 113 -1.58 20.28 -1.55
C SER A 113 -0.36 21.10 -1.96
N ASN A 114 0.53 20.53 -2.76
CA ASN A 114 1.64 21.26 -3.39
C ASN A 114 1.24 21.65 -4.81
#